data_AF-A0AAD6ZHM9-F1
#
_entry.id   AF-A0AAD6ZHM9-F1
#
_cell.length_a   1.000
_cell.length_b   1.000
_cell.length_c   1.000
_cell.angle_alpha   90.00
_cell.angle_beta   90.00
_cell.angle_gamma   90.00
#
_symmetry.space_group_name_H-M   'P 1'
#
loop_
_entity.id
_entity.type
_entity.pdbx_description
1 polymer ?
#
loop_
_entity_poly.entity_id
_entity_poly.type
_entity_poly.pdbx_seq_one_letter_code
_entity_poly.pdbx_strand_id
1 'polypeptide(L)'
;MGVANLALGHRSPHLNAPSAICPSQQKTNYQRVLEHNGAHILFDESLKPADQPCGLCLRPFPMCTFLFQKCSGTAAARQIDWKISTCLNPLNFQMSAAMKSSEKSPCSNHLIECPLQCGVVLWTYNLTAHYNSYHALKSLSNIPAVYPTSPAPSPIGNSPDAVAVNSPATSTPELSALRPRTKKKAAKVECICGKEVTNDQRESDAFKCIRTGCETIWVRGLF
;
A
#
# COMPACT_ATOMS: atom_id res chain seq x y z
N MET A 1 41.46 25.84 17.86
CA MET A 1 40.91 24.55 18.33
C MET A 1 39.41 24.73 18.49
N GLY A 2 38.62 24.25 17.53
CA GLY A 2 37.16 24.36 17.56
C GLY A 2 36.58 23.08 16.99
N VAL A 3 35.95 22.28 17.86
CA VAL A 3 35.29 21.04 17.48
C VAL A 3 33.82 21.33 17.19
N ALA A 4 33.42 21.09 15.94
CA ALA A 4 32.04 21.19 15.50
C ALA A 4 31.25 19.98 16.01
N ASN A 5 30.15 20.24 16.72
CA ASN A 5 29.18 19.23 17.12
C ASN A 5 28.34 18.81 15.91
N LEU A 6 28.44 17.53 15.53
CA LEU A 6 27.54 16.90 14.58
C LEU A 6 26.14 16.80 15.17
N ALA A 7 25.16 17.26 14.39
CA ALA A 7 23.74 17.15 14.68
C ALA A 7 23.30 15.68 14.75
N LEU A 8 22.68 15.32 15.89
CA LEU A 8 21.95 14.07 16.06
C LEU A 8 20.68 14.13 15.21
N GLY A 9 20.67 13.38 14.11
CA GLY A 9 19.46 13.15 13.32
C GLY A 9 18.41 12.43 14.17
N HIS A 10 17.21 13.01 14.25
CA HIS A 10 16.04 12.37 14.84
C HIS A 10 15.74 11.05 14.11
N ARG A 11 16.09 9.92 14.72
CA ARG A 11 15.56 8.61 14.35
C ARG A 11 14.17 8.48 14.95
N SER A 12 13.16 8.33 14.10
CA SER A 12 11.79 7.99 14.51
C SER A 12 11.78 6.69 15.35
N PRO A 13 11.19 6.69 16.56
CA PRO A 13 11.30 5.57 17.50
C PRO A 13 10.34 4.39 17.23
N HIS A 14 9.95 4.10 15.99
CA HIS A 14 8.91 3.10 15.69
C HIS A 14 9.38 1.72 15.19
N LEU A 15 10.68 1.42 15.21
CA LEU A 15 11.24 0.24 14.52
C LEU A 15 11.32 -1.09 15.31
N ASN A 16 10.66 -1.22 16.47
CA ASN A 16 10.74 -2.45 17.29
C ASN A 16 9.39 -3.14 17.57
N ALA A 17 8.38 -2.98 16.70
CA ALA A 17 7.16 -3.78 16.77
C ALA A 17 7.26 -4.98 15.79
N PRO A 18 7.25 -6.24 16.26
CA PRO A 18 7.12 -7.37 15.37
C PRO A 18 5.71 -7.35 14.75
N SER A 19 5.64 -7.31 13.42
CA SER A 19 4.39 -7.52 12.68
C SER A 19 3.29 -6.50 13.02
N ALA A 20 3.56 -5.21 12.80
CA ALA A 20 2.49 -4.23 12.66
C ALA A 20 1.65 -4.61 11.44
N ILE A 21 0.63 -5.44 11.66
CA ILE A 21 -0.49 -5.62 10.74
C ILE A 21 -1.01 -4.22 10.48
N CYS A 22 -0.88 -3.75 9.24
CA CYS A 22 -1.29 -2.40 8.86
C CYS A 22 -2.74 -2.17 9.35
N PRO A 23 -2.98 -1.22 10.30
CA PRO A 23 -4.19 -1.20 11.14
C PRO A 23 -5.55 -0.99 10.45
N SER A 24 -5.66 -1.05 9.13
CA SER A 24 -6.91 -0.74 8.44
C SER A 24 -7.05 -1.41 7.08
N GLN A 25 -6.64 -2.68 6.92
CA GLN A 25 -6.96 -3.40 5.70
C GLN A 25 -8.48 -3.60 5.60
N GLN A 26 -9.12 -2.69 4.87
CA GLN A 26 -10.51 -2.81 4.44
C GLN A 26 -10.64 -4.11 3.67
N LYS A 27 -11.12 -5.18 4.33
CA LYS A 27 -11.34 -6.49 3.71
C LYS A 27 -12.29 -6.43 2.50
N THR A 28 -12.98 -5.32 2.31
CA THR A 28 -13.95 -5.11 1.23
C THR A 28 -13.31 -4.69 -0.09
N ASN A 29 -12.06 -4.19 -0.11
CA ASN A 29 -11.39 -3.81 -1.36
C ASN A 29 -10.01 -4.47 -1.48
N TYR A 30 -10.00 -5.66 -2.09
CA TYR A 30 -8.77 -6.43 -2.29
C TYR A 30 -7.72 -5.66 -3.11
N GLN A 31 -8.13 -4.80 -4.05
CA GLN A 31 -7.17 -4.05 -4.87
C GLN A 31 -6.38 -3.06 -4.02
N ARG A 32 -7.03 -2.41 -3.06
CA ARG A 32 -6.34 -1.53 -2.09
C ARG A 32 -5.40 -2.31 -1.19
N VAL A 33 -5.78 -3.53 -0.79
CA VAL A 33 -4.89 -4.41 -0.02
C VAL A 33 -3.66 -4.80 -0.85
N LEU A 34 -3.85 -5.19 -2.10
CA LEU A 34 -2.76 -5.56 -3.02
C LEU A 34 -1.83 -4.38 -3.33
N GLU A 35 -2.40 -3.20 -3.55
CA GLU A 35 -1.64 -1.95 -3.75
C GLU A 35 -0.80 -1.63 -2.52
N HIS A 36 -1.43 -1.60 -1.35
CA HIS A 36 -0.77 -1.25 -0.11
C HIS A 36 0.34 -2.24 0.27
N ASN A 37 0.04 -3.54 0.26
CA ASN A 37 1.04 -4.56 0.53
C ASN A 37 2.10 -4.61 -0.57
N GLY A 38 1.72 -4.40 -1.83
CA GLY A 38 2.66 -4.30 -2.95
C GLY A 38 3.67 -3.17 -2.75
N ALA A 39 3.24 -2.03 -2.23
CA ALA A 39 4.13 -0.93 -1.88
C ALA A 39 5.13 -1.33 -0.80
N HIS A 40 4.69 -2.04 0.24
CA HIS A 40 5.61 -2.58 1.25
C HIS A 40 6.62 -3.55 0.62
N ILE A 41 6.18 -4.50 -0.21
CA ILE A 41 7.09 -5.47 -0.86
C ILE A 41 8.16 -4.78 -1.72
N LEU A 42 7.81 -3.68 -2.39
CA LEU A 42 8.71 -2.97 -3.30
C LEU A 42 9.62 -1.95 -2.60
N PHE A 43 9.16 -1.32 -1.52
CA PHE A 43 9.79 -0.11 -0.98
C PHE A 43 10.11 -0.16 0.52
N ASP A 44 9.64 -1.17 1.25
CA ASP A 44 9.92 -1.31 2.68
C ASP A 44 11.20 -2.11 2.91
N GLU A 45 12.27 -1.41 3.30
CA GLU A 45 13.59 -2.02 3.57
C GLU A 45 13.57 -3.03 4.73
N SER A 46 12.55 -3.00 5.59
CA SER A 46 12.40 -4.00 6.66
C SER A 46 11.95 -5.37 6.14
N LEU A 47 11.36 -5.43 4.94
CA LEU A 47 10.98 -6.67 4.28
C LEU A 47 12.11 -7.16 3.40
N LYS A 48 12.60 -8.37 3.69
CA LYS A 48 13.65 -8.99 2.88
C LYS A 48 13.01 -9.67 1.67
N PRO A 49 13.43 -9.35 0.42
CA PRO A 49 12.89 -10.03 -0.76
C PRO A 49 13.07 -11.55 -0.73
N ALA A 50 14.14 -12.04 -0.12
CA ALA A 50 14.43 -13.47 0.06
C ALA A 50 13.32 -14.21 0.84
N ASP A 51 12.61 -13.51 1.72
CA ASP A 51 11.53 -14.06 2.51
C ASP A 51 10.23 -14.22 1.71
N GLN A 52 10.17 -13.70 0.47
CA GLN A 52 9.03 -13.78 -0.45
C GLN A 52 7.69 -13.45 0.25
N PRO A 53 7.55 -12.23 0.80
CA PRO A 53 6.37 -11.82 1.58
C PRO A 53 5.05 -11.96 0.82
N CYS A 54 3.99 -12.38 1.51
CA CYS A 54 2.66 -12.53 0.93
C CYS A 54 2.02 -11.18 0.56
N GLY A 55 1.52 -11.01 -0.66
CA GLY A 55 0.79 -9.82 -1.12
C GLY A 55 -0.54 -9.55 -0.40
N LEU A 56 -1.05 -10.44 0.46
CA LEU A 56 -2.28 -10.22 1.25
C LEU A 56 -2.04 -9.99 2.75
N CYS A 57 -0.98 -10.58 3.31
CA CYS A 57 -0.73 -10.50 4.77
C CYS A 57 0.74 -10.26 5.15
N LEU A 58 1.62 -10.06 4.16
CA LEU A 58 3.06 -9.83 4.29
C LEU A 58 3.87 -10.90 5.05
N ARG A 59 3.23 -11.97 5.54
CA ARG A 59 3.94 -13.10 6.14
C ARG A 59 4.87 -13.78 5.12
N PRO A 60 6.04 -14.25 5.55
CA PRO A 60 7.05 -14.82 4.67
C PRO A 60 6.64 -16.21 4.16
N PHE A 61 7.24 -16.64 3.05
CA PHE A 61 7.25 -18.03 2.63
C PHE A 61 8.19 -18.85 3.54
N PRO A 62 7.85 -20.08 3.95
CA PRO A 62 6.66 -20.87 3.61
C PRO A 62 5.51 -20.72 4.61
N MET A 63 5.52 -19.71 5.50
CA MET A 63 4.45 -19.52 6.48
C MET A 63 3.12 -19.15 5.83
N CYS A 64 3.15 -18.51 4.65
CA CYS A 64 1.99 -18.21 3.84
C CYS A 64 2.16 -18.73 2.41
N THR A 65 1.39 -19.76 2.07
CA THR A 65 1.43 -20.46 0.78
C THR A 65 0.08 -20.46 0.09
N PHE A 66 0.12 -20.53 -1.24
CA PHE A 66 -1.05 -20.61 -2.11
C PHE A 66 -0.92 -21.83 -2.99
N LEU A 67 -2.07 -22.44 -3.30
CA LEU A 67 -2.18 -23.55 -4.23
C LEU A 67 -3.32 -23.23 -5.19
N PHE A 68 -3.14 -23.56 -6.46
CA PHE A 68 -4.22 -23.46 -7.43
C PHE A 68 -4.98 -24.78 -7.55
N GLN A 69 -6.30 -24.69 -7.59
CA GLN A 69 -7.15 -25.79 -8.01
C GLN A 69 -7.46 -25.70 -9.51
N LYS A 70 -7.52 -26.86 -10.16
CA LYS A 70 -7.95 -26.97 -11.55
C LYS A 70 -9.48 -26.93 -11.59
N CYS A 71 -10.04 -25.86 -12.12
CA CYS A 71 -11.48 -25.78 -12.38
C CYS A 71 -11.82 -26.54 -13.68
N SER A 72 -12.87 -27.37 -13.64
CA SER A 72 -13.39 -28.06 -14.82
C SER A 72 -14.28 -27.10 -15.65
N GLY A 73 -13.82 -26.68 -16.82
CA GLY A 73 -14.57 -25.81 -17.73
C GLY A 73 -13.76 -25.40 -18.97
N THR A 74 -14.44 -24.99 -20.06
CA THR A 74 -13.84 -24.60 -21.35
C THR A 74 -12.98 -23.33 -21.29
N ALA A 75 -13.09 -22.56 -20.21
CA ALA A 75 -12.12 -21.54 -19.82
C ALA A 75 -11.50 -21.98 -18.48
N ALA A 76 -10.37 -22.69 -18.54
CA ALA A 76 -9.65 -23.23 -17.38
C ALA A 76 -8.99 -22.12 -16.56
N ALA A 77 -9.78 -21.19 -16.02
CA ALA A 77 -9.32 -20.20 -15.07
C ALA A 77 -8.85 -20.93 -13.81
N ARG A 78 -7.60 -20.69 -13.43
CA ARG A 78 -7.06 -21.20 -12.17
C ARG A 78 -7.67 -20.39 -11.03
N GLN A 79 -8.19 -21.09 -10.03
CA GLN A 79 -8.67 -20.49 -8.80
C GLN A 79 -7.75 -20.88 -7.65
N ILE A 80 -7.67 -20.02 -6.65
CA ILE A 80 -6.97 -20.32 -5.41
C ILE A 80 -7.78 -21.39 -4.67
N ASP A 81 -7.12 -22.47 -4.28
CA ASP A 81 -7.68 -23.46 -3.36
C ASP A 81 -7.46 -22.98 -1.93
N TRP A 82 -8.47 -22.28 -1.40
CA TRP A 82 -8.44 -21.77 -0.03
C TRP A 82 -8.50 -22.86 1.04
N LYS A 83 -8.85 -24.11 0.71
CA LYS A 83 -8.88 -25.21 1.70
C LYS A 83 -7.48 -25.64 2.09
N ILE A 84 -6.52 -25.53 1.17
CA ILE A 84 -5.13 -25.98 1.34
C ILE A 84 -4.15 -24.81 1.40
N SER A 85 -4.55 -23.62 0.96
CA SER A 85 -3.75 -22.39 1.12
C SER A 85 -3.73 -21.93 2.58
N THR A 86 -2.63 -21.31 3.02
CA THR A 86 -2.38 -21.02 4.45
C THR A 86 -2.43 -19.54 4.83
N CYS A 87 -2.90 -18.66 3.93
CA CYS A 87 -2.99 -17.22 4.20
C CYS A 87 -3.99 -16.91 5.33
N LEU A 88 -3.56 -16.12 6.33
CA LEU A 88 -4.42 -15.65 7.42
C LEU A 88 -5.39 -14.53 7.02
N ASN A 89 -5.18 -13.92 5.86
CA ASN A 89 -6.06 -12.90 5.28
C ASN A 89 -6.60 -13.38 3.93
N PRO A 90 -7.44 -14.44 3.89
CA PRO A 90 -8.04 -14.90 2.65
C PRO A 90 -8.99 -13.82 2.14
N LEU A 91 -8.69 -13.28 0.95
CA LEU A 91 -9.55 -12.34 0.25
C LEU A 91 -10.07 -13.03 -1.01
N ASN A 92 -11.37 -12.92 -1.26
CA ASN A 92 -11.93 -13.39 -2.52
C ASN A 92 -11.69 -12.34 -3.59
N PHE A 93 -10.80 -12.63 -4.54
CA PHE A 93 -10.50 -11.74 -5.65
C PHE A 93 -10.31 -12.50 -6.96
N GLN A 94 -10.56 -11.79 -8.07
CA GLN A 94 -10.32 -12.31 -9.40
C GLN A 94 -8.88 -12.02 -9.81
N MET A 95 -8.09 -13.07 -9.99
CA MET A 95 -6.68 -12.96 -10.39
C MET A 95 -6.51 -12.22 -11.71
N SER A 96 -7.39 -12.47 -12.69
CA SER A 96 -7.40 -11.79 -13.99
C SER A 96 -7.58 -10.27 -13.88
N ALA A 97 -8.30 -9.79 -12.85
CA ALA A 97 -8.43 -8.36 -12.58
C ALA A 97 -7.14 -7.77 -11.98
N ALA A 98 -6.48 -8.51 -11.09
CA ALA A 98 -5.19 -8.10 -10.50
C ALA A 98 -4.02 -8.14 -11.48
N MET A 99 -4.13 -8.89 -12.59
CA MET A 99 -3.10 -8.92 -13.65
C MET A 99 -2.97 -7.61 -14.42
N LYS A 100 -4.02 -6.77 -14.44
CA LYS A 100 -4.07 -5.55 -15.25
C LYS A 100 -4.04 -4.33 -14.32
N SER A 101 -2.96 -3.56 -14.38
CA SER A 101 -2.95 -2.24 -13.74
C SER A 101 -3.91 -1.31 -14.48
N SER A 102 -4.72 -0.58 -13.72
CA SER A 102 -5.64 0.45 -14.21
C SER A 102 -5.78 1.55 -13.17
N GLU A 103 -6.38 2.68 -13.53
CA GLU A 103 -6.60 3.80 -12.60
C GLU A 103 -7.34 3.38 -11.31
N LYS A 104 -8.28 2.44 -11.42
CA LYS A 104 -9.06 1.93 -10.26
C LYS A 104 -8.39 0.76 -9.54
N SER A 105 -7.34 0.20 -10.12
CA SER A 105 -6.62 -0.99 -9.66
C SER A 105 -5.16 -0.83 -10.05
N PRO A 106 -4.40 0.07 -9.39
CA PRO A 106 -3.07 0.46 -9.85
C PRO A 106 -2.02 -0.63 -9.64
N CYS A 107 -2.33 -1.67 -8.85
CA CYS A 107 -1.42 -2.76 -8.58
C CYS A 107 -1.57 -3.89 -9.61
N SER A 108 -0.45 -4.31 -10.20
CA SER A 108 -0.37 -5.51 -11.03
C SER A 108 0.17 -6.73 -10.27
N ASN A 109 0.25 -6.66 -8.94
CA ASN A 109 0.76 -7.77 -8.13
C ASN A 109 -0.29 -8.87 -8.04
N HIS A 110 0.01 -10.05 -8.58
CA HIS A 110 -0.90 -11.18 -8.61
C HIS A 110 -0.16 -12.50 -8.37
N LEU A 111 -0.91 -13.57 -8.07
CA LEU A 111 -0.34 -14.90 -7.92
C LEU A 111 0.00 -15.49 -9.30
N ILE A 112 1.16 -16.14 -9.39
CA ILE A 112 1.60 -16.91 -10.55
C ILE A 112 2.24 -18.21 -10.08
N GLU A 113 2.13 -19.27 -10.89
CA GLU A 113 3.00 -20.43 -10.74
C GLU A 113 4.41 -20.05 -11.19
N CYS A 114 5.42 -20.60 -10.52
CA CYS A 114 6.78 -20.47 -11.00
C CYS A 114 6.89 -21.02 -12.44
N PRO A 115 7.41 -20.24 -13.41
CA PRO A 115 7.54 -20.69 -14.79
C PRO A 115 8.44 -21.92 -15.00
N LEU A 116 9.34 -22.22 -14.06
CA LEU A 116 10.14 -23.46 -14.07
C LEU A 116 9.40 -24.67 -13.49
N GLN A 117 8.11 -24.52 -13.16
CA GLN A 117 7.25 -25.60 -12.68
C GLN A 117 7.77 -26.31 -11.42
N CYS A 118 8.45 -25.58 -10.52
CA CYS A 118 8.91 -26.12 -9.24
C CYS A 118 7.79 -26.34 -8.21
N GLY A 119 6.52 -26.21 -8.62
CA GLY A 119 5.34 -26.42 -7.77
C GLY A 119 4.99 -25.25 -6.83
N VAL A 120 5.74 -24.14 -6.88
CA VAL A 120 5.48 -22.96 -6.03
C VAL A 120 4.55 -21.97 -6.72
N VAL A 121 3.54 -21.49 -6.00
CA VAL A 121 2.73 -20.31 -6.37
C VAL A 121 3.19 -19.14 -5.53
N LEU A 122 3.53 -18.03 -6.18
CA LEU A 122 4.09 -16.83 -5.55
C LEU A 122 3.51 -15.55 -6.14
N TRP A 123 3.71 -14.43 -5.46
CA TRP A 123 3.33 -13.11 -5.94
C TRP A 123 4.31 -12.61 -7.00
N THR A 124 3.84 -11.99 -8.08
CA THR A 124 4.70 -11.51 -9.18
C THR A 124 5.87 -10.64 -8.72
N TYR A 125 5.69 -9.81 -7.69
CA TYR A 125 6.78 -8.98 -7.16
C TYR A 125 7.89 -9.79 -6.48
N ASN A 126 7.61 -11.02 -6.07
CA ASN A 126 8.60 -11.93 -5.48
C ASN A 126 9.29 -12.82 -6.52
N LEU A 127 8.93 -12.75 -7.82
CA LEU A 127 9.43 -13.67 -8.84
C LEU A 127 10.96 -13.62 -8.98
N THR A 128 11.54 -12.43 -9.05
CA THR A 128 13.00 -12.25 -9.15
C THR A 128 13.72 -12.84 -7.94
N ALA A 129 13.22 -12.57 -6.73
CA ALA A 129 13.80 -13.09 -5.51
C ALA A 129 13.69 -14.63 -5.41
N HIS A 130 12.52 -15.19 -5.79
CA HIS A 130 12.32 -16.63 -5.86
C HIS A 130 13.35 -17.30 -6.79
N TYR A 131 13.55 -16.74 -7.98
CA TYR A 131 14.50 -17.28 -8.94
C TYR A 131 15.93 -17.27 -8.41
N ASN A 132 16.36 -16.15 -7.83
CA ASN A 132 17.71 -16.01 -7.29
C ASN A 132 17.99 -16.98 -6.13
N SER A 133 16.98 -17.30 -5.33
CA SER A 133 17.13 -18.14 -4.15
C SER A 133 17.00 -19.64 -4.44
N TYR A 134 16.10 -20.03 -5.35
CA TYR A 134 15.70 -21.45 -5.52
C TYR A 134 16.08 -22.02 -6.88
N HIS A 135 16.55 -21.20 -7.81
CA HIS A 135 16.96 -21.65 -9.13
C HIS A 135 18.40 -21.23 -9.38
N ALA A 136 19.23 -22.16 -9.86
CA ALA A 136 20.62 -21.88 -10.24
C ALA A 136 20.71 -21.05 -11.54
N LEU A 137 19.68 -20.28 -11.87
CA LEU A 137 19.63 -19.48 -13.08
C LEU A 137 20.43 -18.20 -12.88
N LYS A 138 21.49 -18.06 -13.68
CA LYS A 138 22.37 -16.87 -13.67
C LYS A 138 21.71 -15.61 -14.26
N SER A 139 20.52 -15.71 -14.87
CA SER A 139 19.84 -14.59 -15.54
C SER A 139 18.33 -14.79 -15.74
N LEU A 140 17.55 -13.72 -15.51
CA LEU A 140 16.11 -13.62 -15.83
C LEU A 140 15.83 -13.70 -17.34
N SER A 141 16.86 -13.57 -18.20
CA SER A 141 16.71 -13.66 -19.67
C SER A 141 16.24 -15.04 -20.15
N ASN A 142 16.32 -16.07 -19.29
CA ASN A 142 15.80 -17.41 -19.57
C ASN A 142 14.35 -17.61 -19.10
N ILE A 143 13.73 -16.57 -18.53
CA ILE A 143 12.31 -16.60 -18.19
C ILE A 143 11.53 -16.36 -19.49
N PRO A 144 10.54 -17.21 -19.81
CA PRO A 144 9.64 -16.94 -20.93
C PRO A 144 9.10 -15.51 -20.84
N ALA A 145 9.16 -14.74 -21.93
CA ALA A 145 8.74 -13.33 -22.03
C ALA A 145 7.23 -13.08 -21.75
N VAL A 146 6.54 -14.07 -21.18
CA VAL A 146 5.13 -14.09 -20.82
C VAL A 146 4.83 -13.14 -19.66
N TYR A 147 5.84 -12.71 -18.90
CA TYR A 147 5.65 -11.84 -17.75
C TYR A 147 6.27 -10.47 -18.01
N PRO A 148 5.50 -9.37 -17.93
CA PRO A 148 6.08 -8.03 -17.98
C PRO A 148 7.00 -7.90 -16.77
N THR A 149 8.30 -7.91 -17.00
CA THR A 149 9.27 -7.42 -16.02
C THR A 149 8.88 -5.96 -15.80
N SER A 150 8.25 -5.65 -14.67
CA SER A 150 7.95 -4.27 -14.33
C SER A 150 9.27 -3.50 -14.44
N PRO A 151 9.36 -2.47 -15.30
CA PRO A 151 10.59 -1.71 -15.39
C PRO A 151 10.88 -1.18 -13.99
N ALA A 152 12.13 -1.35 -13.53
CA ALA A 152 12.58 -0.71 -12.30
C ALA A 152 12.14 0.77 -12.35
N PRO A 153 11.47 1.30 -11.31
CA PRO A 153 11.07 2.70 -11.31
C PRO A 153 12.31 3.51 -11.61
N SER A 154 12.26 4.25 -12.73
CA SER A 154 13.37 5.12 -13.11
C SER A 154 13.67 6.04 -11.93
N PRO A 155 14.96 6.30 -11.61
CA PRO A 155 15.29 7.21 -10.53
C PRO A 155 14.55 8.52 -10.77
N ILE A 156 13.78 8.94 -9.76
CA ILE A 156 13.03 10.20 -9.78
C ILE A 156 14.04 11.30 -10.10
N GLY A 157 14.01 11.78 -11.34
CA GLY A 157 14.83 12.89 -11.78
C GLY A 157 14.40 14.12 -11.02
N ASN A 158 15.28 14.63 -10.16
CA ASN A 158 15.12 15.92 -9.53
C ASN A 158 15.09 16.99 -10.64
N SER A 159 13.90 17.48 -10.99
CA SER A 159 13.73 18.62 -11.91
C SER A 159 14.01 19.91 -11.13
N PRO A 160 14.98 20.75 -11.55
CA PRO A 160 15.30 21.99 -10.87
C PRO A 160 14.58 23.15 -11.59
N ASP A 161 13.32 23.41 -11.24
CA ASP A 161 12.65 24.66 -11.64
C ASP A 161 12.57 25.60 -10.45
N ALA A 162 13.62 26.42 -10.32
CA ALA A 162 13.64 27.62 -9.51
C ALA A 162 12.77 28.69 -10.18
N VAL A 163 11.61 28.98 -9.57
CA VAL A 163 10.80 30.14 -9.95
C VAL A 163 11.17 31.32 -9.07
N ALA A 164 11.59 32.38 -9.74
CA ALA A 164 12.08 33.64 -9.18
C ALA A 164 11.04 34.35 -8.30
N VAL A 165 11.52 34.84 -7.16
CA VAL A 165 10.81 35.73 -6.24
C VAL A 165 10.99 37.17 -6.73
N ASN A 166 9.89 37.84 -7.07
CA ASN A 166 9.86 39.30 -7.21
C ASN A 166 9.18 39.91 -5.98
N SER A 167 9.93 40.73 -5.25
CA SER A 167 9.40 41.67 -4.25
C SER A 167 8.83 42.91 -4.92
N PRO A 168 7.86 43.58 -4.27
CA PRO A 168 8.07 45.00 -4.02
C PRO A 168 7.71 45.40 -2.58
N ALA A 169 8.49 46.36 -2.07
CA ALA A 169 8.21 47.10 -0.85
C ALA A 169 7.04 48.09 -1.07
N THR A 170 6.31 48.44 0.00
CA THR A 170 6.10 49.83 0.47
C THR A 170 5.01 49.94 1.57
N SER A 171 5.40 50.59 2.67
CA SER A 171 4.66 51.38 3.69
C SER A 171 3.50 50.78 4.52
N THR A 172 3.73 50.83 5.84
CA THR A 172 2.77 51.02 6.96
C THR A 172 1.93 52.31 6.81
N PRO A 173 0.69 52.35 7.35
CA PRO A 173 0.51 52.81 8.74
C PRO A 173 -0.54 52.04 9.59
N GLU A 174 -0.25 52.03 10.89
CA GLU A 174 -1.12 52.20 12.06
C GLU A 174 -2.65 52.40 11.85
N LEU A 175 -3.48 51.57 12.49
CA LEU A 175 -4.40 51.93 13.60
C LEU A 175 -5.53 50.87 13.75
N SER A 176 -5.71 50.45 15.00
CA SER A 176 -6.80 49.72 15.65
C SER A 176 -8.15 49.61 14.93
N ALA A 177 -8.52 48.38 14.52
CA ALA A 177 -9.92 48.02 14.22
C ALA A 177 -10.20 46.57 14.65
N LEU A 178 -11.25 46.39 15.45
CA LEU A 178 -11.80 45.12 15.91
C LEU A 178 -12.15 44.24 14.69
N ARG A 179 -11.37 43.17 14.47
CA ARG A 179 -11.63 42.21 13.40
C ARG A 179 -12.92 41.44 13.68
N PRO A 180 -13.89 41.39 12.75
CA PRO A 180 -15.04 40.50 12.88
C PRO A 180 -14.57 39.04 12.92
N ARG A 181 -15.07 38.25 13.88
CA ARG A 181 -14.84 36.81 13.99
C ARG A 181 -15.24 36.13 12.67
N THR A 182 -14.26 35.83 11.83
CA THR A 182 -14.44 34.93 10.68
C THR A 182 -14.91 33.59 11.19
N LYS A 183 -16.16 33.22 10.88
CA LYS A 183 -16.72 31.89 11.16
C LYS A 183 -15.80 30.85 10.52
N LYS A 184 -15.04 30.10 11.33
CA LYS A 184 -14.25 28.95 10.86
C LYS A 184 -15.22 28.02 10.12
N LYS A 185 -15.02 27.84 8.81
CA LYS A 185 -15.74 26.81 8.04
C LYS A 185 -15.46 25.47 8.72
N ALA A 186 -16.51 24.79 9.16
CA ALA A 186 -16.39 23.44 9.70
C ALA A 186 -15.77 22.55 8.61
N ALA A 187 -14.73 21.80 8.97
CA ALA A 187 -14.13 20.83 8.06
C ALA A 187 -15.20 19.78 7.71
N LYS A 188 -15.49 19.63 6.42
CA LYS A 188 -16.34 18.55 5.93
C LYS A 188 -15.52 17.26 6.00
N VAL A 189 -16.00 16.29 6.77
CA VAL A 189 -15.41 14.95 6.82
C VAL A 189 -16.32 14.04 6.02
N GLU A 190 -15.79 13.34 5.04
CA GLU A 190 -16.55 12.37 4.24
C GLU A 190 -16.42 10.97 4.84
N CYS A 191 -17.55 10.27 5.00
CA CYS A 191 -17.59 8.89 5.41
C CYS A 191 -17.04 7.98 4.31
N ILE A 192 -16.51 6.81 4.69
CA ILE A 192 -16.10 5.75 3.76
C ILE A 192 -17.25 5.32 2.83
N CYS A 193 -18.52 5.45 3.27
CA CYS A 193 -19.67 5.16 2.43
C CYS A 193 -20.07 6.29 1.45
N GLY A 194 -19.24 7.34 1.34
CA GLY A 194 -19.44 8.49 0.44
C GLY A 194 -20.46 9.52 0.92
N LYS A 195 -20.85 9.48 2.20
CA LYS A 195 -21.77 10.47 2.79
C LYS A 195 -21.01 11.47 3.64
N GLU A 196 -21.37 12.74 3.54
CA GLU A 196 -20.85 13.77 4.43
C GLU A 196 -21.25 13.47 5.89
N VAL A 197 -20.27 13.52 6.78
CA VAL A 197 -20.45 13.43 8.23
C VAL A 197 -20.51 14.85 8.78
N THR A 198 -21.64 15.20 9.40
CA THR A 198 -21.83 16.51 10.01
C THR A 198 -21.43 16.49 11.49
N ASN A 199 -21.18 17.66 12.08
CA ASN A 199 -20.86 17.77 13.51
C ASN A 199 -21.97 17.23 14.43
N ASP A 200 -23.21 17.15 13.93
CA ASP A 200 -24.35 16.64 14.70
C ASP A 200 -24.29 15.11 14.89
N GLN A 201 -23.43 14.41 14.16
CA GLN A 201 -23.18 12.96 14.27
C GLN A 201 -22.00 12.63 15.20
N ARG A 202 -21.59 13.60 16.02
CA ARG A 202 -20.49 13.46 16.97
C ARG A 202 -21.02 12.92 18.31
N GLU A 203 -20.51 11.77 18.71
CA GLU A 203 -20.69 11.21 20.05
C GLU A 203 -19.35 11.29 20.80
N SER A 204 -19.28 12.15 21.81
CA SER A 204 -18.04 12.43 22.58
C SER A 204 -16.89 12.91 21.68
N ASP A 205 -15.82 12.11 21.56
CA ASP A 205 -14.66 12.37 20.69
C ASP A 205 -14.64 11.52 19.41
N ALA A 206 -15.77 10.85 19.14
CA ALA A 206 -15.95 10.03 17.97
C ALA A 206 -17.01 10.61 17.02
N PHE A 207 -16.79 10.46 15.72
CA PHE A 207 -17.85 10.57 14.73
C PHE A 207 -18.34 9.16 14.39
N LYS A 208 -19.64 8.94 14.23
CA LYS A 208 -20.21 7.64 13.84
C LYS A 208 -21.08 7.80 12.61
N CYS A 209 -20.90 6.94 11.61
CA CYS A 209 -21.81 6.94 10.47
C CYS A 209 -23.18 6.36 10.87
N ILE A 210 -24.26 7.10 10.61
CA ILE A 210 -25.64 6.67 10.91
C ILE A 210 -26.26 5.77 9.84
N ARG A 211 -25.55 5.49 8.74
CA ARG A 211 -26.10 4.69 7.64
C ARG A 211 -26.20 3.23 8.09
N THR A 212 -27.38 2.64 7.98
CA THR A 212 -27.61 1.21 8.25
C THR A 212 -26.61 0.36 7.48
N GLY A 213 -25.83 -0.47 8.18
CA GLY A 213 -24.76 -1.30 7.62
C GLY A 213 -23.39 -0.62 7.46
N CYS A 214 -23.23 0.65 7.90
CA CYS A 214 -21.93 1.34 7.94
C CYS A 214 -21.48 1.54 9.39
N GLU A 215 -20.48 0.78 9.82
CA GLU A 215 -19.98 0.77 11.20
C GLU A 215 -18.73 1.64 11.39
N THR A 216 -18.52 2.65 10.55
CA THR A 216 -17.32 3.51 10.62
C THR A 216 -17.40 4.48 11.79
N ILE A 217 -16.35 4.48 12.62
CA ILE A 217 -16.16 5.35 13.77
C ILE A 217 -14.81 6.07 13.64
N TRP A 218 -14.77 7.40 13.78
CA TRP A 218 -13.53 8.20 13.76
C TRP A 218 -13.27 8.81 15.13
N VAL A 219 -12.20 8.41 15.82
CA VAL A 219 -11.81 9.00 17.12
C VAL A 219 -10.74 10.06 16.90
N ARG A 220 -10.92 11.24 17.50
CA ARG A 220 -9.96 12.35 17.39
C ARG A 220 -8.68 12.00 18.18
N GLY A 221 -7.54 11.89 17.50
CA GLY A 221 -6.23 11.60 18.15
C GLY A 221 -5.34 10.56 17.46
N LEU A 222 -5.76 10.00 16.31
CA LEU A 222 -4.99 9.02 15.53
C LEU A 222 -4.52 9.56 14.16
N PHE A 223 -4.37 10.89 14.01
CA PHE A 223 -3.76 11.54 12.85
C PHE A 223 -2.61 12.44 13.29
#